data_AF-A0A148N9B9-F1
#
_entry.id   AF-A0A148N9B9-F1
#
_cell.length_a   1.000
_cell.length_b   1.000
_cell.length_c   1.000
_cell.angle_alpha   90.00
_cell.angle_beta   90.00
_cell.angle_gamma   90.00
#
_symmetry.space_group_name_H-M   'P 1'
#
loop_
_entity.id
_entity.type
_entity.pdbx_description
1 polymer ?
#
loop_
_entity_poly.entity_id
_entity_poly.type
_entity_poly.pdbx_seq_one_letter_code
_entity_poly.pdbx_strand_id
1 'polypeptide(L)'
;MALQIFINGEPREVQENTTLEDLIAELGMQNQRIAVEVNQQIIPHGQYHTCLLTGGDKVEIVRAIGGGQGDDPLVVAGKTYRSRLLVGTGKYKDLTETKAAIEASGAEIVTVAIRRTNIGQNADEPNLLDVISPNRYTILPNTAGCYTVKDAVRTCHLARELLDGHRLVKLEVLGDEKTLYPDVVGTLEAAKILVEDGFDVMVYTNDDPIIARKLEDIGCIAVMPLAAPIGSGLGIRNPYNIRTIVENASVPILVDAGVGTASDASVAMELGCDGVLMNTAIAEAKKPVLMAEAMKLGVDAGRKAYLAGRMPRRRYASASSPLDGMFF
;
A
#
# COMPACT_ATOMS: atom_id res chain seq x y z
N MET A 1 -25.99 -32.57 -34.66
CA MET A 1 -25.31 -31.72 -35.67
C MET A 1 -24.76 -30.48 -34.97
N ALA A 2 -23.88 -29.70 -35.60
CA ALA A 2 -23.41 -28.44 -35.04
C ALA A 2 -24.37 -27.31 -35.43
N LEU A 3 -24.67 -26.42 -34.48
CA LEU A 3 -25.49 -25.22 -34.67
C LEU A 3 -24.60 -24.00 -34.57
N GLN A 4 -24.79 -23.03 -35.47
CA GLN A 4 -24.11 -21.74 -35.39
C GLN A 4 -24.93 -20.76 -34.55
N ILE A 5 -24.31 -20.15 -33.55
CA ILE A 5 -24.87 -19.07 -32.71
C ILE A 5 -23.94 -17.84 -32.75
N PHE A 6 -24.35 -16.74 -32.14
CA PHE A 6 -23.54 -15.53 -31.98
C PHE A 6 -23.37 -15.22 -30.49
N ILE A 7 -22.13 -15.00 -30.04
CA ILE A 7 -21.82 -14.63 -28.65
C ILE A 7 -21.14 -13.28 -28.66
N ASN A 8 -21.76 -12.27 -28.05
CA ASN A 8 -21.27 -10.89 -28.05
C ASN A 8 -20.92 -10.37 -29.46
N GLY A 9 -21.72 -10.76 -30.45
CA GLY A 9 -21.51 -10.43 -31.87
C GLY A 9 -20.61 -11.39 -32.67
N GLU A 10 -19.89 -12.31 -32.03
CA GLU A 10 -18.96 -13.24 -32.70
C GLU A 10 -19.61 -14.61 -32.99
N PRO A 11 -19.48 -15.17 -34.21
CA PRO A 11 -20.06 -16.47 -34.54
C PRO A 11 -19.34 -17.62 -33.81
N ARG A 12 -20.09 -18.58 -33.30
CA ARG A 12 -19.56 -19.79 -32.65
C ARG A 12 -20.40 -21.01 -33.00
N GLU A 13 -19.75 -22.16 -33.15
CA GLU A 13 -20.44 -23.44 -33.29
C GLU A 13 -20.61 -24.12 -31.93
N VAL A 14 -21.82 -24.64 -31.67
CA VAL A 14 -22.17 -25.44 -30.49
C VAL A 14 -22.84 -26.73 -30.94
N GLN A 15 -22.91 -27.73 -30.05
CA GLN A 15 -23.60 -28.98 -30.36
C GLN A 15 -25.12 -28.80 -30.29
N GLU A 16 -25.87 -29.62 -31.03
CA GLU A 16 -27.31 -29.73 -30.82
C GLU A 16 -27.62 -30.14 -29.38
N ASN A 17 -28.65 -29.52 -28.80
CA ASN A 17 -29.07 -29.67 -27.41
C ASN A 17 -28.09 -29.11 -26.37
N THR A 18 -27.11 -28.29 -26.75
CA THR A 18 -26.30 -27.51 -25.80
C THR A 18 -27.20 -26.55 -25.02
N THR A 19 -27.15 -26.63 -23.70
CA THR A 19 -27.84 -25.67 -22.83
C THR A 19 -26.99 -24.40 -22.64
N LEU A 20 -27.60 -23.34 -22.13
CA LEU A 20 -26.88 -22.13 -21.77
C LEU A 20 -25.84 -22.39 -20.67
N GLU A 21 -26.12 -23.32 -19.74
CA GLU A 21 -25.18 -23.76 -18.72
C GLU A 21 -23.95 -24.46 -19.33
N ASP A 22 -24.17 -25.35 -20.30
CA ASP A 22 -23.08 -26.04 -21.02
C ASP A 22 -22.19 -25.02 -21.76
N LEU A 23 -22.81 -24.05 -22.44
CA LEU A 23 -22.07 -22.99 -23.12
C LEU A 23 -21.22 -22.16 -22.13
N ILE A 24 -21.79 -21.80 -20.98
CA ILE A 24 -21.06 -21.06 -19.92
C ILE A 24 -19.88 -21.88 -19.39
N ALA A 25 -20.05 -23.19 -19.24
CA ALA A 25 -19.00 -24.11 -18.81
C ALA A 25 -17.88 -24.23 -19.85
N GLU A 26 -18.22 -24.36 -21.14
CA GLU A 26 -17.26 -24.38 -22.24
C GLU A 26 -16.46 -23.07 -22.35
N LEU A 27 -17.07 -21.95 -21.98
CA LEU A 27 -16.42 -20.63 -21.94
C LEU A 27 -15.61 -20.40 -20.65
N GLY A 28 -15.60 -21.35 -19.71
CA GLY A 28 -14.90 -21.25 -18.43
C GLY A 28 -15.48 -20.19 -17.50
N MET A 29 -16.78 -19.92 -17.59
CA MET A 29 -17.46 -18.84 -16.87
C MET A 29 -18.35 -19.31 -15.71
N GLN A 30 -18.38 -20.61 -15.39
CA GLN A 30 -19.32 -21.21 -14.42
C GLN A 30 -19.28 -20.61 -13.00
N ASN A 31 -18.15 -20.01 -12.59
CA ASN A 31 -17.98 -19.40 -11.26
C ASN A 31 -17.93 -17.87 -11.30
N GLN A 32 -18.29 -17.26 -12.42
CA GLN A 32 -18.21 -15.81 -12.60
C GLN A 32 -19.56 -15.14 -12.38
N ARG A 33 -19.54 -13.91 -11.89
CA ARG A 33 -20.75 -13.07 -11.79
C ARG A 33 -21.12 -12.57 -13.17
N ILE A 34 -21.97 -13.31 -13.87
CA ILE A 34 -22.40 -12.99 -15.24
C ILE A 34 -23.92 -12.84 -15.32
N ALA A 35 -24.36 -11.92 -16.18
CA ALA A 35 -25.73 -11.83 -16.66
C ALA A 35 -25.73 -12.25 -18.13
N VAL A 36 -26.69 -13.08 -18.52
CA VAL A 36 -26.79 -13.58 -19.89
C VAL A 36 -28.15 -13.24 -20.47
N GLU A 37 -28.12 -12.69 -21.67
CA GLU A 37 -29.28 -12.38 -22.49
C GLU A 37 -29.24 -13.28 -23.74
N VAL A 38 -30.38 -13.86 -24.11
CA VAL A 38 -30.54 -14.61 -25.36
C VAL A 38 -31.66 -13.93 -26.16
N ASN A 39 -31.35 -13.46 -27.37
CA ASN A 39 -32.28 -12.77 -28.26
C ASN A 39 -33.06 -11.63 -27.56
N GLN A 40 -32.35 -10.73 -26.85
CA GLN A 40 -32.94 -9.60 -26.11
C GLN A 40 -33.76 -9.99 -24.87
N GLN A 41 -33.74 -11.26 -24.47
CA GLN A 41 -34.36 -11.73 -23.24
C GLN A 41 -33.30 -12.10 -22.20
N ILE A 42 -33.32 -11.42 -21.06
CA ILE A 42 -32.47 -11.77 -19.91
C ILE A 42 -32.90 -13.13 -19.37
N ILE A 43 -31.96 -14.06 -19.30
CA ILE A 43 -32.19 -15.39 -18.75
C ILE A 43 -31.78 -15.38 -17.27
N PRO A 44 -32.69 -15.70 -16.33
CA PRO A 44 -32.33 -15.87 -14.92
C PRO A 44 -31.35 -17.03 -14.74
N HIS A 45 -30.35 -16.86 -13.86
CA HIS A 45 -29.32 -17.89 -13.59
C HIS A 45 -29.91 -19.28 -13.27
N GLY A 46 -31.02 -19.33 -12.54
CA GLY A 46 -31.70 -20.60 -12.23
C GLY A 46 -32.29 -21.33 -13.44
N GLN A 47 -32.30 -20.72 -14.63
CA GLN A 47 -32.87 -21.28 -15.86
C GLN A 47 -31.80 -21.67 -16.89
N TYR A 48 -30.51 -21.45 -16.61
CA TYR A 48 -29.43 -21.76 -17.56
C TYR A 48 -29.41 -23.23 -17.98
N HIS A 49 -29.63 -24.14 -17.03
CA HIS A 49 -29.71 -25.60 -17.24
C HIS A 49 -30.89 -26.05 -18.13
N THR A 50 -31.92 -25.20 -18.28
CA THR A 50 -33.13 -25.51 -19.08
C THR A 50 -33.22 -24.73 -20.39
N CYS A 51 -32.36 -23.73 -20.57
CA CYS A 51 -32.35 -22.90 -21.76
C CYS A 51 -31.54 -23.58 -22.86
N LEU A 52 -32.21 -24.23 -23.81
CA LEU A 52 -31.57 -24.86 -24.97
C LEU A 52 -31.26 -23.81 -26.04
N LEU A 53 -30.04 -23.87 -26.58
CA LEU A 53 -29.61 -23.01 -27.68
C LEU A 53 -30.04 -23.58 -29.02
N THR A 54 -30.45 -22.69 -29.91
CA THR A 54 -30.89 -23.00 -31.27
C THR A 54 -30.03 -22.27 -32.30
N GLY A 55 -30.00 -22.78 -33.53
CA GLY A 55 -29.23 -22.17 -34.60
C GLY A 55 -29.68 -20.73 -34.89
N GLY A 56 -28.74 -19.80 -34.83
CA GLY A 56 -28.96 -18.37 -35.06
C GLY A 56 -29.15 -17.53 -33.79
N ASP A 57 -29.16 -18.14 -32.60
CA ASP A 57 -29.34 -17.40 -31.35
C ASP A 57 -28.24 -16.37 -31.12
N LYS A 58 -28.63 -15.20 -30.62
CA LYS A 58 -27.73 -14.13 -30.18
C LYS A 58 -27.64 -14.14 -28.67
N VAL A 59 -26.48 -14.51 -28.16
CA VAL A 59 -26.17 -14.59 -26.73
C VAL A 59 -25.29 -13.41 -26.34
N GLU A 60 -25.81 -12.52 -25.50
CA GLU A 60 -25.04 -11.42 -24.91
C GLU A 60 -24.67 -11.80 -23.47
N ILE A 61 -23.37 -11.95 -23.19
CA ILE A 61 -22.81 -12.30 -21.89
C ILE A 61 -22.12 -11.07 -21.33
N VAL A 62 -22.74 -10.48 -20.31
CA VAL A 62 -22.20 -9.33 -19.59
C VAL A 62 -21.62 -9.84 -18.27
N ARG A 63 -20.31 -9.64 -18.09
CA ARG A 63 -19.66 -9.90 -16.80
C ARG A 63 -19.82 -8.69 -15.89
N ALA A 64 -20.20 -8.91 -14.65
CA ALA A 64 -20.01 -7.90 -13.62
C ALA A 64 -18.50 -7.69 -13.46
N ILE A 65 -18.01 -6.52 -13.85
CA ILE A 65 -16.64 -6.08 -13.52
C ILE A 65 -16.69 -5.67 -12.03
N GLY A 66 -16.70 -6.66 -11.15
CA GLY A 66 -16.49 -6.46 -9.73
C GLY A 66 -15.05 -6.02 -9.52
N GLY A 67 -14.85 -4.74 -9.20
CA GLY A 67 -13.55 -4.23 -8.77
C GLY A 67 -13.19 -4.73 -7.37
N GLY A 68 -12.03 -5.38 -7.24
CA GLY A 68 -11.37 -5.74 -5.98
C GLY A 68 -11.54 -7.21 -5.59
N GLN A 69 -10.54 -7.95 -5.14
CA GLN A 69 -9.13 -7.69 -4.80
C GLN A 69 -8.29 -8.72 -5.58
N GLY A 70 -7.31 -8.26 -6.36
CA GLY A 70 -6.15 -9.13 -6.58
C GLY A 70 -5.39 -9.24 -5.25
N ASP A 71 -4.81 -10.40 -4.97
CA ASP A 71 -3.86 -10.58 -3.87
C ASP A 71 -2.65 -9.67 -4.11
N ASP A 72 -2.76 -8.40 -3.70
CA ASP A 72 -1.72 -7.38 -3.76
C ASP A 72 -1.32 -6.95 -2.33
N PRO A 73 -0.87 -7.88 -1.47
CA PRO A 73 -0.44 -7.52 -0.13
C PRO A 73 0.91 -6.80 -0.14
N LEU A 74 1.19 -6.08 0.94
CA LEU A 74 2.55 -5.63 1.24
C LEU A 74 3.32 -6.79 1.90
N VAL A 75 4.52 -7.09 1.41
CA VAL A 75 5.39 -8.11 2.02
C VAL A 75 6.66 -7.44 2.55
N VAL A 76 6.92 -7.57 3.85
CA VAL A 76 8.12 -7.03 4.52
C VAL A 76 8.68 -8.10 5.44
N ALA A 77 9.98 -8.37 5.34
CA ALA A 77 10.66 -9.43 6.09
C ALA A 77 9.98 -10.81 5.96
N GLY A 78 9.43 -11.13 4.79
CA GLY A 78 8.68 -12.37 4.54
C GLY A 78 7.28 -12.44 5.17
N LYS A 79 6.85 -11.42 5.93
CA LYS A 79 5.49 -11.32 6.49
C LYS A 79 4.59 -10.51 5.57
N THR A 80 3.36 -11.00 5.40
CA THR A 80 2.33 -10.38 4.56
C THR A 80 1.45 -9.44 5.39
N TYR A 81 1.15 -8.28 4.85
CA TYR A 81 0.32 -7.23 5.44
C TYR A 81 -0.77 -6.80 4.45
N ARG A 82 -1.96 -6.53 4.98
CA ARG A 82 -3.10 -6.01 4.21
C ARG A 82 -3.03 -4.49 4.11
N SER A 83 -2.63 -3.84 5.18
CA SER A 83 -2.46 -2.39 5.22
C SER A 83 -1.11 -1.98 4.65
N ARG A 84 -1.14 -0.99 3.75
CA ARG A 84 0.04 -0.29 3.21
C ARG A 84 0.33 1.01 3.95
N LEU A 85 -0.43 1.30 5.01
CA LEU A 85 -0.25 2.46 5.87
C LEU A 85 0.44 2.04 7.18
N LEU A 86 1.64 2.58 7.38
CA LEU A 86 2.41 2.47 8.61
C LEU A 86 2.24 3.77 9.41
N VAL A 87 2.10 3.64 10.73
CA VAL A 87 1.87 4.80 11.60
C VAL A 87 2.87 4.86 12.75
N GLY A 88 3.27 6.08 13.11
CA GLY A 88 3.99 6.36 14.36
C GLY A 88 3.08 6.56 15.56
N THR A 89 3.72 6.61 16.72
CA THR A 89 3.10 6.73 18.06
C THR A 89 3.43 8.04 18.76
N GLY A 90 4.19 8.93 18.13
CA GLY A 90 4.64 10.18 18.74
C GLY A 90 3.63 11.32 18.57
N LYS A 91 3.63 12.28 19.50
CA LYS A 91 2.94 13.57 19.43
C LYS A 91 1.40 13.57 19.58
N TYR A 92 0.78 12.41 19.82
CA TYR A 92 -0.62 12.37 20.23
C TYR A 92 -0.79 12.98 21.63
N LYS A 93 -2.01 13.41 21.94
CA LYS A 93 -2.34 14.00 23.24
C LYS A 93 -2.13 13.02 24.40
N ASP A 94 -2.56 11.78 24.21
CA ASP A 94 -2.50 10.71 25.21
C ASP A 94 -2.61 9.33 24.55
N LEU A 95 -2.42 8.27 25.34
CA LEU A 95 -2.48 6.89 24.86
C LEU A 95 -3.87 6.46 24.37
N THR A 96 -4.95 7.11 24.83
CA THR A 96 -6.31 6.82 24.35
C THR A 96 -6.49 7.31 22.92
N GLU A 97 -6.03 8.53 22.64
CA GLU A 97 -6.02 9.08 21.28
C GLU A 97 -5.08 8.28 20.36
N THR A 98 -3.88 7.93 20.83
CA THR A 98 -2.94 7.06 20.09
C THR A 98 -3.62 5.75 19.68
N LYS A 99 -4.27 5.07 20.63
CA LYS A 99 -4.99 3.82 20.36
C LYS A 99 -6.05 4.01 19.28
N ALA A 100 -6.95 4.98 19.48
CA ALA A 100 -8.06 5.22 18.57
C ALA A 100 -7.58 5.59 17.15
N ALA A 101 -6.50 6.36 17.04
CA ALA A 101 -5.92 6.74 15.74
C ALA A 101 -5.30 5.53 15.03
N ILE A 102 -4.55 4.68 15.72
CA ILE A 102 -3.96 3.46 15.14
C ILE A 102 -5.05 2.47 14.70
N GLU A 103 -6.13 2.35 15.47
CA GLU A 103 -7.26 1.49 15.10
C GLU A 103 -7.98 2.01 13.85
N ALA A 104 -8.24 3.32 13.78
CA ALA A 104 -8.88 3.95 12.62
C ALA A 104 -8.02 3.92 11.35
N SER A 105 -6.68 4.03 11.48
CA SER A 105 -5.77 3.90 10.34
C SER A 105 -5.75 2.49 9.75
N GLY A 106 -6.13 1.47 10.53
CA GLY A 106 -6.02 0.08 10.14
C GLY A 106 -4.58 -0.39 9.93
N ALA A 107 -3.60 0.33 10.49
CA ALA A 107 -2.19 -0.04 10.38
C ALA A 107 -1.90 -1.37 11.08
N GLU A 108 -1.05 -2.19 10.48
CA GLU A 108 -0.59 -3.47 11.06
C GLU A 108 0.86 -3.39 11.54
N ILE A 109 1.65 -2.44 11.01
CA ILE A 109 3.00 -2.12 11.48
C ILE A 109 2.98 -0.74 12.11
N VAL A 110 3.42 -0.66 13.37
CA VAL A 110 3.41 0.58 14.16
C VAL A 110 4.82 0.88 14.64
N THR A 111 5.31 2.08 14.36
CA THR A 111 6.66 2.49 14.76
C THR A 111 6.71 3.12 16.14
N VAL A 112 7.77 2.77 16.87
CA VAL A 112 8.07 3.28 18.21
C VAL A 112 9.49 3.79 18.31
N ALA A 113 9.67 4.95 18.95
CA ALA A 113 10.99 5.45 19.28
C ALA A 113 11.50 4.77 20.55
N ILE A 114 12.69 4.17 20.47
CA ILE A 114 13.33 3.56 21.62
C ILE A 114 13.94 4.65 22.49
N ARG A 115 13.22 5.00 23.55
CA ARG A 115 13.66 5.95 24.59
C ARG A 115 13.63 5.27 25.94
N ARG A 116 14.50 5.71 26.85
CA ARG A 116 14.54 5.20 28.24
C ARG A 116 13.14 5.22 28.87
N THR A 117 12.36 6.27 28.67
CA THR A 117 11.10 6.49 29.38
C THR A 117 9.87 5.74 28.85
N ASN A 118 9.90 5.11 27.68
CA ASN A 118 8.67 4.82 26.93
C ASN A 118 8.15 3.37 26.99
N ILE A 119 8.89 2.46 27.63
CA ILE A 119 8.57 1.02 27.64
C ILE A 119 8.54 0.50 29.08
N GLY A 120 7.58 0.99 29.88
CA GLY A 120 7.20 0.37 31.16
C GLY A 120 8.28 0.33 32.25
N GLN A 121 9.17 1.32 32.33
CA GLN A 121 10.20 1.36 33.39
C GLN A 121 9.62 1.56 34.79
N ASN A 122 8.46 2.22 34.89
CA ASN A 122 7.71 2.42 36.12
C ASN A 122 6.38 1.67 36.02
N ALA A 123 6.10 0.77 36.97
CA ALA A 123 4.88 -0.05 36.98
C ALA A 123 3.58 0.78 37.03
N ASP A 124 3.67 2.00 37.55
CA ASP A 124 2.54 2.93 37.70
C ASP A 124 2.36 3.87 36.49
N GLU A 125 3.26 3.81 35.49
CA GLU A 125 3.17 4.64 34.29
C GLU A 125 2.50 3.90 33.12
N PRO A 126 1.68 4.61 32.31
CA PRO A 126 1.04 3.99 31.15
C PRO A 126 2.06 3.46 30.14
N ASN A 127 1.99 2.16 29.84
CA ASN A 127 2.92 1.51 28.91
C ASN A 127 2.38 1.59 27.48
N LEU A 128 3.21 2.07 26.55
CA LEU A 128 2.85 2.13 25.14
C LEU A 128 2.51 0.73 24.59
N LEU A 129 3.16 -0.33 25.07
CA LEU A 129 2.88 -1.70 24.64
C LEU A 129 1.49 -2.21 25.03
N ASP A 130 0.81 -1.57 26.00
CA ASP A 130 -0.59 -1.87 26.32
C ASP A 130 -1.54 -1.37 25.21
N VAL A 131 -1.14 -0.32 24.48
CA VAL A 131 -1.86 0.23 23.34
C VAL A 131 -1.55 -0.56 22.05
N ILE A 132 -0.27 -0.84 21.83
CA ILE A 132 0.23 -1.55 20.64
C ILE A 132 0.67 -2.95 21.02
N SER A 133 -0.28 -3.80 21.42
CA SER A 133 0.03 -5.18 21.79
C SER A 133 0.75 -5.91 20.64
N PRO A 134 1.92 -6.54 20.88
CA PRO A 134 2.65 -7.31 19.88
C PRO A 134 1.85 -8.48 19.27
N ASN A 135 0.78 -8.93 19.95
CA ASN A 135 -0.13 -9.96 19.45
C ASN A 135 -1.00 -9.47 18.28
N ARG A 136 -1.18 -8.16 18.16
CA ARG A 136 -2.04 -7.53 17.13
C ARG A 136 -1.22 -6.75 16.10
N TYR A 137 -0.13 -6.12 16.52
CA TYR A 137 0.68 -5.24 15.68
C TYR A 137 2.11 -5.77 15.54
N THR A 138 2.69 -5.61 14.36
CA THR A 138 4.15 -5.67 14.21
C THR A 138 4.73 -4.35 14.74
N ILE A 139 5.58 -4.45 15.75
CA ILE A 139 6.29 -3.30 16.30
C ILE A 139 7.53 -3.04 15.46
N LEU A 140 7.69 -1.79 15.01
CA LEU A 140 8.83 -1.32 14.23
C LEU A 140 9.65 -0.33 15.07
N PRO A 141 10.61 -0.80 15.88
CA PRO A 141 11.47 0.10 16.65
C PRO A 141 12.31 0.94 15.70
N ASN A 142 12.47 2.23 16.02
CA ASN A 142 13.28 3.15 15.24
C ASN A 142 14.40 3.78 16.06
N THR A 143 15.37 4.35 15.34
CA THR A 143 16.50 5.09 15.91
C THR A 143 16.26 6.61 15.90
N ALA A 144 15.00 7.06 16.01
CA ALA A 144 14.65 8.48 15.96
C ALA A 144 15.44 9.29 16.99
N GLY A 145 16.07 10.37 16.53
CA GLY A 145 16.93 11.23 17.34
C GLY A 145 18.38 10.77 17.44
N CYS A 146 18.79 9.74 16.70
CA CYS A 146 20.20 9.39 16.54
C CYS A 146 20.85 10.27 15.45
N TYR A 147 21.96 10.92 15.79
CA TYR A 147 22.76 11.77 14.89
C TYR A 147 24.13 11.16 14.57
N THR A 148 24.41 9.97 15.09
CA THR A 148 25.66 9.25 14.84
C THR A 148 25.39 7.78 14.54
N VAL A 149 26.27 7.18 13.73
CA VAL A 149 26.25 5.73 13.42
C VAL A 149 26.23 4.91 14.70
N LYS A 150 27.10 5.26 15.65
CA LYS A 150 27.24 4.56 16.94
C LYS A 150 25.94 4.54 17.73
N ASP A 151 25.25 5.68 17.80
CA ASP A 151 24.00 5.78 18.56
C ASP A 151 22.87 5.01 17.88
N ALA A 152 22.78 5.07 16.55
CA ALA A 152 21.78 4.33 15.78
C ALA A 152 21.96 2.81 15.96
N VAL A 153 23.18 2.30 15.74
CA VAL A 153 23.52 0.87 15.92
C VAL A 153 23.23 0.42 17.36
N ARG A 154 23.70 1.18 18.35
CA ARG A 154 23.42 0.88 19.77
C ARG A 154 21.92 0.84 20.07
N THR A 155 21.15 1.76 19.49
CA THR A 155 19.70 1.83 19.70
C THR A 155 18.99 0.61 19.10
N CYS A 156 19.40 0.16 17.90
CA CYS A 156 18.88 -1.08 17.31
C CYS A 156 19.17 -2.32 18.15
N HIS A 157 20.39 -2.45 18.71
CA HIS A 157 20.69 -3.57 19.62
C HIS A 157 19.83 -3.53 20.88
N LEU A 158 19.67 -2.35 21.51
CA LEU A 158 18.77 -2.21 22.65
C LEU A 158 17.33 -2.57 22.28
N ALA A 159 16.86 -2.16 21.11
CA ALA A 159 15.53 -2.50 20.62
C ALA A 159 15.33 -4.01 20.48
N ARG A 160 16.31 -4.71 19.92
CA ARG A 160 16.29 -6.17 19.75
C ARG A 160 16.14 -6.88 21.09
N GLU A 161 16.92 -6.49 22.09
CA GLU A 161 16.83 -7.10 23.43
C GLU A 161 15.53 -6.75 24.16
N LEU A 162 14.98 -5.54 23.93
CA LEU A 162 13.69 -5.12 24.51
C LEU A 162 12.49 -5.81 23.86
N LEU A 163 12.65 -6.34 22.65
CA LEU A 163 11.62 -7.00 21.86
C LEU A 163 11.98 -8.47 21.63
N ASP A 164 12.48 -9.15 22.65
CA ASP A 164 12.69 -10.62 22.67
C ASP A 164 13.47 -11.18 21.46
N GLY A 165 14.49 -10.44 20.99
CA GLY A 165 15.33 -10.86 19.87
C GLY A 165 14.78 -10.52 18.49
N HIS A 166 13.69 -9.76 18.38
CA HIS A 166 13.13 -9.35 17.09
C HIS A 166 14.15 -8.56 16.24
N ARG A 167 14.24 -8.93 14.95
CA ARG A 167 15.26 -8.44 14.01
C ARG A 167 14.85 -7.19 13.24
N LEU A 168 13.55 -6.87 13.20
CA LEU A 168 13.00 -5.79 12.39
C LEU A 168 13.29 -4.43 13.02
N VAL A 169 13.93 -3.51 12.28
CA VAL A 169 14.25 -2.15 12.74
C VAL A 169 14.04 -1.11 11.64
N LYS A 170 13.64 0.08 12.06
CA LYS A 170 13.66 1.29 11.22
C LYS A 170 14.93 2.09 11.52
N LEU A 171 15.88 2.09 10.59
CA LEU A 171 17.12 2.85 10.70
C LEU A 171 16.92 4.30 10.26
N GLU A 172 17.30 5.22 11.14
CA GLU A 172 17.31 6.68 10.94
C GLU A 172 18.62 7.25 11.52
N VAL A 173 19.47 7.83 10.67
CA VAL A 173 20.62 8.63 11.09
C VAL A 173 20.44 10.04 10.55
N LEU A 174 20.23 11.00 11.45
CA LEU A 174 19.91 12.38 11.09
C LEU A 174 21.19 13.23 11.00
N GLY A 175 21.22 14.18 10.05
CA GLY A 175 22.34 15.09 9.86
C GLY A 175 22.33 16.28 10.83
N ASP A 176 21.16 16.83 11.14
CA ASP A 176 21.02 17.93 12.09
C ASP A 176 19.61 18.04 12.70
N GLU A 177 19.52 18.69 13.86
CA GLU A 177 18.26 18.83 14.63
C GLU A 177 17.23 19.75 13.98
N LYS A 178 17.68 20.69 13.12
CA LYS A 178 16.81 21.72 12.53
C LYS A 178 16.06 21.19 11.32
N THR A 179 16.76 20.50 10.42
CA THR A 179 16.19 19.97 9.18
C THR A 179 15.62 18.58 9.37
N LEU A 180 16.17 17.81 10.32
CA LEU A 180 15.90 16.38 10.48
C LEU A 180 16.10 15.60 9.16
N TYR A 181 16.96 16.10 8.29
CA TYR A 181 17.33 15.46 7.03
C TYR A 181 18.30 14.30 7.32
N PRO A 182 18.25 13.18 6.57
CA PRO A 182 19.15 12.06 6.82
C PRO A 182 20.60 12.41 6.46
N ASP A 183 21.55 12.00 7.31
CA ASP A 183 22.95 11.87 6.93
C ASP A 183 23.11 10.56 6.17
N VAL A 184 23.13 10.65 4.84
CA VAL A 184 23.21 9.46 3.97
C VAL A 184 24.53 8.70 4.10
N VAL A 185 25.62 9.35 4.48
CA VAL A 185 26.92 8.68 4.65
C VAL A 185 26.88 7.83 5.91
N GLY A 186 26.48 8.41 7.04
CA GLY A 186 26.27 7.66 8.28
C GLY A 186 25.19 6.59 8.15
N THR A 187 24.12 6.85 7.39
CA THR A 187 23.06 5.87 7.14
C THR A 187 23.57 4.64 6.40
N LEU A 188 24.39 4.81 5.35
CA LEU A 188 25.00 3.69 4.62
C LEU A 188 25.91 2.84 5.53
N GLU A 189 26.72 3.50 6.36
CA GLU A 189 27.61 2.81 7.30
C GLU A 189 26.82 2.01 8.35
N ALA A 190 25.82 2.63 8.98
CA ALA A 190 24.97 1.98 9.97
C ALA A 190 24.16 0.83 9.37
N ALA A 191 23.62 0.99 8.15
CA ALA A 191 22.89 -0.05 7.45
C ALA A 191 23.75 -1.29 7.22
N LYS A 192 25.00 -1.10 6.78
CA LYS A 192 25.94 -2.19 6.56
C LYS A 192 26.21 -2.98 7.85
N ILE A 193 26.53 -2.28 8.94
CA ILE A 193 26.77 -2.92 10.24
C ILE A 193 25.55 -3.72 10.69
N LEU A 194 24.36 -3.13 10.62
CA LEU A 194 23.14 -3.78 11.09
C LEU A 194 22.74 -4.99 10.25
N VAL A 195 22.88 -4.92 8.92
CA VAL A 195 22.60 -6.07 8.05
C VAL A 195 23.60 -7.21 8.31
N GLU A 196 24.90 -6.91 8.47
CA GLU A 196 25.92 -7.90 8.85
C GLU A 196 25.63 -8.53 10.22
N ASP A 197 25.08 -7.76 11.16
CA ASP A 197 24.62 -8.21 12.48
C ASP A 197 23.26 -8.94 12.46
N GLY A 198 22.72 -9.18 11.26
CA GLY A 198 21.50 -9.94 11.04
C GLY A 198 20.22 -9.17 11.33
N PHE A 199 20.20 -7.83 11.28
CA PHE A 199 18.94 -7.09 11.35
C PHE A 199 18.18 -7.12 10.02
N ASP A 200 16.86 -7.10 10.11
CA ASP A 200 15.96 -6.85 9.00
C ASP A 200 15.72 -5.33 8.93
N VAL A 201 16.59 -4.63 8.19
CA VAL A 201 16.65 -3.16 8.18
C VAL A 201 15.66 -2.57 7.17
N MET A 202 14.71 -1.77 7.67
CA MET A 202 13.97 -0.79 6.88
C MET A 202 14.65 0.58 7.05
N VAL A 203 15.15 1.20 5.99
CA VAL A 203 16.02 2.38 6.11
C VAL A 203 15.37 3.68 5.63
N TYR A 204 15.33 4.69 6.51
CA TYR A 204 14.96 6.06 6.14
C TYR A 204 16.10 6.73 5.38
N THR A 205 15.79 7.35 4.25
CA THR A 205 16.78 8.03 3.39
C THR A 205 16.18 9.23 2.67
N ASN A 206 17.02 10.00 1.98
CA ASN A 206 16.56 11.04 1.06
C ASN A 206 15.97 10.44 -0.23
N ASP A 207 15.55 11.30 -1.14
CA ASP A 207 15.04 10.94 -2.46
C ASP A 207 16.14 10.71 -3.50
N ASP A 208 17.37 10.32 -3.12
CA ASP A 208 18.44 10.04 -4.09
C ASP A 208 18.34 8.58 -4.60
N PRO A 209 18.10 8.35 -5.91
CA PRO A 209 17.96 7.01 -6.46
C PRO A 209 19.25 6.16 -6.42
N ILE A 210 20.42 6.80 -6.39
CA ILE A 210 21.71 6.12 -6.29
C ILE A 210 21.90 5.62 -4.85
N ILE A 211 21.57 6.45 -3.86
CA ILE A 211 21.64 6.05 -2.45
C ILE A 211 20.62 4.96 -2.15
N ALA A 212 19.40 5.08 -2.66
CA ALA A 212 18.38 4.04 -2.51
C ALA A 212 18.85 2.68 -3.04
N ARG A 213 19.44 2.64 -4.25
CA ARG A 213 20.03 1.41 -4.79
C ARG A 213 21.14 0.85 -3.92
N LYS A 214 22.06 1.70 -3.43
CA LYS A 214 23.15 1.24 -2.55
C LYS A 214 22.64 0.62 -1.25
N LEU A 215 21.57 1.18 -0.68
CA LEU A 215 20.94 0.64 0.53
C LEU A 215 20.27 -0.72 0.28
N GLU A 216 19.62 -0.88 -0.88
CA GLU A 216 19.14 -2.18 -1.35
C GLU A 216 20.29 -3.19 -1.53
N ASP A 217 21.38 -2.81 -2.21
CA ASP A 217 22.55 -3.67 -2.45
C ASP A 217 23.24 -4.11 -1.15
N ILE A 218 23.21 -3.27 -0.11
CA ILE A 218 23.69 -3.61 1.24
C ILE A 218 22.85 -4.74 1.87
N GLY A 219 21.59 -4.90 1.46
CA GLY A 219 20.67 -5.90 1.98
C GLY A 219 19.56 -5.33 2.87
N CYS A 220 19.27 -4.03 2.80
CA CYS A 220 18.10 -3.48 3.48
C CYS A 220 16.82 -4.10 2.89
N ILE A 221 15.92 -4.57 3.74
CA ILE A 221 14.70 -5.27 3.33
C ILE A 221 13.60 -4.34 2.81
N ALA A 222 13.75 -3.03 3.05
CA ALA A 222 12.91 -1.98 2.48
C ALA A 222 13.67 -0.65 2.51
N VAL A 223 13.43 0.18 1.50
CA VAL A 223 14.01 1.53 1.42
C VAL A 223 12.89 2.55 1.56
N MET A 224 13.11 3.56 2.41
CA MET A 224 12.09 4.52 2.80
C MET A 224 12.51 5.95 2.47
N PRO A 225 12.40 6.38 1.18
CA PRO A 225 12.75 7.72 0.78
C PRO A 225 11.75 8.75 1.33
N LEU A 226 12.27 9.92 1.69
CA LEU A 226 11.43 11.00 2.19
C LEU A 226 10.55 11.65 1.12
N ALA A 227 9.32 12.03 1.48
CA ALA A 227 8.51 12.92 0.63
C ALA A 227 9.00 14.38 0.71
N ALA A 228 9.31 14.79 1.93
CA ALA A 228 9.73 16.11 2.39
C ALA A 228 10.29 16.01 3.82
N PRO A 229 10.92 17.06 4.38
CA PRO A 229 11.44 17.04 5.74
C PRO A 229 10.40 16.62 6.79
N ILE A 230 10.86 15.95 7.84
CA ILE A 230 10.02 15.37 8.90
C ILE A 230 9.11 16.43 9.53
N GLY A 231 7.81 16.14 9.60
CA GLY A 231 6.80 17.01 10.21
C GLY A 231 6.46 18.28 9.42
N SER A 232 7.01 18.47 8.22
CA SER A 232 6.73 19.68 7.42
C SER A 232 5.34 19.69 6.77
N GLY A 233 4.75 18.51 6.51
CA GLY A 233 3.44 18.38 5.88
C GLY A 233 3.38 18.89 4.43
N LEU A 234 4.53 18.95 3.74
CA LEU A 234 4.60 19.48 2.37
C LEU A 234 4.11 18.49 1.31
N GLY A 235 4.07 17.20 1.60
CA GLY A 235 3.81 16.13 0.62
C GLY A 235 5.00 15.88 -0.30
N ILE A 236 4.82 15.03 -1.32
CA ILE A 236 5.88 14.64 -2.27
C ILE A 236 6.43 15.90 -2.97
N ARG A 237 7.73 16.19 -2.79
CA ARG A 237 8.39 17.36 -3.44
C ARG A 237 9.10 17.02 -4.74
N ASN A 238 9.54 15.78 -4.89
CA ASN A 238 10.27 15.33 -6.07
C ASN A 238 9.70 14.01 -6.59
N PRO A 239 8.54 14.04 -7.28
CA PRO A 239 7.90 12.83 -7.78
C PRO A 239 8.75 12.09 -8.82
N TYR A 240 9.67 12.77 -9.50
CA TYR A 240 10.55 12.17 -10.49
C TYR A 240 11.55 11.20 -9.86
N ASN A 241 12.20 11.63 -8.77
CA ASN A 241 13.14 10.79 -8.06
C ASN A 241 12.44 9.63 -7.37
N ILE A 242 11.31 9.87 -6.69
CA ILE A 242 10.51 8.79 -6.07
C ILE A 242 10.12 7.74 -7.11
N ARG A 243 9.64 8.16 -8.28
CA ARG A 243 9.32 7.23 -9.37
C ARG A 243 10.53 6.45 -9.85
N THR A 244 11.69 7.11 -9.98
CA THR A 244 12.94 6.45 -10.38
C THR A 244 13.38 5.40 -9.35
N ILE A 245 13.22 5.69 -8.06
CA ILE A 245 13.50 4.73 -6.98
C ILE A 245 12.57 3.51 -7.11
N VAL A 246 11.26 3.74 -7.24
CA VAL A 246 10.25 2.68 -7.38
C VAL A 246 10.52 1.81 -8.61
N GLU A 247 10.79 2.40 -9.77
CA GLU A 247 11.03 1.66 -11.02
C GLU A 247 12.32 0.83 -10.98
N ASN A 248 13.30 1.23 -10.17
CA ASN A 248 14.57 0.52 -10.04
C ASN A 248 14.55 -0.58 -8.98
N ALA A 249 13.74 -0.45 -7.93
CA ALA A 249 13.83 -1.27 -6.73
C ALA A 249 13.34 -2.71 -6.92
N SER A 250 14.00 -3.64 -6.22
CA SER A 250 13.56 -5.04 -6.06
C SER A 250 13.06 -5.34 -4.64
N VAL A 251 13.17 -4.35 -3.75
CA VAL A 251 12.66 -4.37 -2.37
C VAL A 251 11.54 -3.35 -2.21
N PRO A 252 10.63 -3.51 -1.24
CA PRO A 252 9.56 -2.56 -0.99
C PRO A 252 10.05 -1.13 -0.80
N ILE A 253 9.39 -0.19 -1.49
CA ILE A 253 9.63 1.25 -1.37
C ILE A 253 8.49 1.91 -0.61
N LEU A 254 8.77 2.45 0.58
CA LEU A 254 7.76 3.11 1.40
C LEU A 254 8.09 4.59 1.54
N VAL A 255 7.20 5.47 1.09
CA VAL A 255 7.41 6.90 1.36
C VAL A 255 7.28 7.15 2.86
N ASP A 256 8.29 7.78 3.45
CA ASP A 256 8.31 8.10 4.88
C ASP A 256 8.52 9.60 5.07
N ALA A 257 7.91 10.18 6.11
CA ALA A 257 8.00 11.61 6.42
C ALA A 257 7.46 12.56 5.34
N GLY A 258 7.25 13.82 5.72
CA GLY A 258 6.84 14.90 4.81
C GLY A 258 5.37 14.91 4.36
N VAL A 259 4.64 13.79 4.41
CA VAL A 259 3.19 13.73 4.13
C VAL A 259 2.41 14.68 5.06
N GLY A 260 1.43 15.42 4.51
CA GLY A 260 0.59 16.34 5.27
C GLY A 260 -0.91 16.00 5.24
N THR A 261 -1.39 15.39 4.16
CA THR A 261 -2.82 15.03 4.01
C THR A 261 -3.03 13.76 3.17
N ALA A 262 -4.27 13.28 3.11
CA ALA A 262 -4.65 12.05 2.39
C ALA A 262 -4.27 12.08 0.91
N SER A 263 -4.37 13.23 0.23
CA SER A 263 -3.98 13.33 -1.18
C SER A 263 -2.48 13.13 -1.39
N ASP A 264 -1.63 13.49 -0.43
CA ASP A 264 -0.18 13.24 -0.54
C ASP A 264 0.10 11.73 -0.46
N ALA A 265 -0.58 11.04 0.45
CA ALA A 265 -0.50 9.59 0.57
C ALA A 265 -1.02 8.89 -0.70
N SER A 266 -2.13 9.38 -1.28
CA SER A 266 -2.62 8.88 -2.57
C SER A 266 -1.60 9.06 -3.68
N VAL A 267 -0.97 10.23 -3.78
CA VAL A 267 0.07 10.51 -4.78
C VAL A 267 1.27 9.57 -4.62
N ALA A 268 1.72 9.31 -3.39
CA ALA A 268 2.80 8.35 -3.15
C ALA A 268 2.46 6.96 -3.71
N MET A 269 1.25 6.46 -3.43
CA MET A 269 0.80 5.16 -3.94
C MET A 269 0.57 5.16 -5.46
N GLU A 270 0.07 6.26 -6.04
CA GLU A 270 -0.08 6.42 -7.51
C GLU A 270 1.26 6.41 -8.25
N LEU A 271 2.36 6.83 -7.58
CA LEU A 271 3.72 6.73 -8.12
C LEU A 271 4.28 5.30 -8.08
N GLY A 272 3.57 4.36 -7.43
CA GLY A 272 3.93 2.95 -7.36
C GLY A 272 4.62 2.54 -6.06
N CYS A 273 4.71 3.41 -5.06
CA CYS A 273 5.23 3.03 -3.75
C CYS A 273 4.41 1.87 -3.15
N ASP A 274 5.08 1.02 -2.38
CA ASP A 274 4.49 -0.15 -1.73
C ASP A 274 3.76 0.20 -0.44
N GLY A 275 4.11 1.32 0.18
CA GLY A 275 3.44 1.82 1.36
C GLY A 275 3.81 3.25 1.70
N VAL A 276 3.19 3.74 2.77
CA VAL A 276 3.45 5.06 3.32
C VAL A 276 3.61 4.95 4.83
N LEU A 277 4.66 5.54 5.38
CA LEU A 277 4.85 5.72 6.82
C LEU A 277 4.62 7.18 7.19
N MET A 278 3.80 7.42 8.20
CA MET A 278 3.57 8.78 8.71
C MET A 278 3.30 8.84 10.21
N ASN A 279 3.49 10.02 10.79
CA ASN A 279 3.17 10.28 12.19
C ASN A 279 2.49 11.65 12.35
N THR A 280 3.25 12.73 12.09
CA THR A 280 2.85 14.11 12.40
C THR A 280 1.53 14.51 11.73
N ALA A 281 1.30 14.11 10.47
CA ALA A 281 0.07 14.44 9.76
C ALA A 281 -1.20 13.96 10.46
N ILE A 282 -1.13 12.80 11.12
CA ILE A 282 -2.24 12.25 11.91
C ILE A 282 -2.25 12.89 13.29
N ALA A 283 -1.13 12.79 14.02
CA ALA A 283 -1.05 13.17 15.43
C ALA A 283 -1.32 14.67 15.69
N GLU A 284 -0.86 15.56 14.80
CA GLU A 284 -1.06 17.01 14.94
C GLU A 284 -2.30 17.52 14.20
N ALA A 285 -3.12 16.64 13.61
CA ALA A 285 -4.38 17.05 13.02
C ALA A 285 -5.36 17.53 14.11
N LYS A 286 -6.26 18.46 13.75
CA LYS A 286 -7.33 18.91 14.67
C LYS A 286 -8.25 17.76 15.12
N LYS A 287 -8.33 16.69 14.34
CA LYS A 287 -9.10 15.46 14.62
C LYS A 287 -8.26 14.24 14.21
N PRO A 288 -7.33 13.76 15.07
CA PRO A 288 -6.37 12.72 14.69
C PRO A 288 -7.01 11.42 14.21
N VAL A 289 -8.06 10.94 14.89
CA VAL A 289 -8.76 9.70 14.49
C VAL A 289 -9.40 9.81 13.11
N LEU A 290 -10.03 10.95 12.80
CA LEU A 290 -10.60 11.20 11.48
C LEU A 290 -9.51 11.30 10.41
N MET A 291 -8.36 11.92 10.73
CA MET A 291 -7.23 11.99 9.82
C MET A 291 -6.62 10.61 9.57
N ALA A 292 -6.54 9.75 10.59
CA ALA A 292 -6.08 8.37 10.44
C ALA A 292 -6.94 7.57 9.45
N GLU A 293 -8.27 7.67 9.55
CA GLU A 293 -9.19 7.07 8.59
C GLU A 293 -9.01 7.68 7.18
N ALA A 294 -8.87 9.00 7.09
CA ALA A 294 -8.66 9.67 5.80
C ALA A 294 -7.36 9.22 5.12
N MET A 295 -6.27 9.04 5.87
CA MET A 295 -4.99 8.56 5.35
C MET A 295 -5.09 7.11 4.87
N LYS A 296 -5.80 6.25 5.60
CA LYS A 296 -6.10 4.87 5.17
C LYS A 296 -6.80 4.86 3.81
N LEU A 297 -7.86 5.65 3.69
CA LEU A 297 -8.61 5.77 2.44
C LEU A 297 -7.74 6.36 1.31
N GLY A 298 -6.86 7.31 1.62
CA GLY A 298 -5.93 7.89 0.67
C GLY A 298 -4.94 6.87 0.11
N VAL A 299 -4.35 6.04 0.97
CA VAL A 299 -3.46 4.95 0.58
C VAL A 299 -4.20 3.90 -0.26
N ASP A 300 -5.39 3.46 0.19
CA ASP A 300 -6.21 2.49 -0.53
C ASP A 300 -6.63 2.99 -1.92
N ALA A 301 -7.06 4.24 -2.00
CA ALA A 301 -7.45 4.88 -3.26
C ALA A 301 -6.28 4.99 -4.23
N GLY A 302 -5.12 5.46 -3.74
CA GLY A 302 -3.92 5.61 -4.56
C GLY A 302 -3.40 4.27 -5.07
N ARG A 303 -3.39 3.22 -4.23
CA ARG A 303 -2.96 1.88 -4.67
C ARG A 303 -3.91 1.30 -5.71
N LYS A 304 -5.22 1.43 -5.51
CA LYS A 304 -6.21 1.01 -6.52
C LYS A 304 -6.05 1.77 -7.83
N ALA A 305 -5.78 3.08 -7.78
CA ALA A 305 -5.54 3.88 -8.97
C ALA A 305 -4.26 3.47 -9.73
N TYR A 306 -3.20 3.11 -8.99
CA TYR A 306 -1.97 2.56 -9.58
C TYR A 306 -2.26 1.24 -10.32
N LEU A 307 -2.89 0.28 -9.65
CA LEU A 307 -3.23 -1.04 -10.23
C LEU A 307 -4.21 -0.93 -11.40
N ALA A 308 -5.14 0.02 -11.35
CA ALA A 308 -6.13 0.22 -12.41
C ALA A 308 -5.55 0.80 -13.69
N GLY A 309 -4.34 1.39 -13.65
CA GLY A 309 -3.72 2.03 -14.80
C GLY A 309 -4.50 3.27 -15.25
N ARG A 310 -4.24 4.42 -14.62
CA ARG A 310 -4.92 5.68 -14.96
C ARG A 310 -4.79 6.05 -16.45
N MET A 311 -5.79 6.76 -16.96
CA MET A 311 -5.72 7.33 -18.31
C MET A 311 -4.53 8.29 -18.48
N PRO A 312 -3.95 8.39 -19.70
CA PRO A 312 -2.84 9.30 -19.98
C PRO A 312 -3.28 10.76 -19.85
N ARG A 313 -2.36 11.61 -19.38
CA ARG A 313 -2.58 13.06 -19.36
C ARG A 313 -2.52 13.60 -20.79
N ARG A 314 -3.53 14.35 -21.20
CA ARG A 314 -3.59 15.02 -22.51
C ARG A 314 -3.50 16.52 -22.32
N ARG A 315 -2.87 17.21 -23.27
CA ARG A 315 -2.76 18.68 -23.27
C ARG A 315 -4.08 19.36 -23.61
N TYR A 316 -4.85 18.76 -24.52
CA TYR A 316 -6.13 19.28 -25.00
C TYR A 316 -7.28 18.34 -24.65
N ALA A 317 -8.49 18.90 -24.60
CA ALA A 317 -9.70 18.12 -24.35
C ALA A 317 -9.94 17.11 -25.49
N SER A 318 -10.54 15.99 -25.13
CA SER A 318 -11.05 14.98 -26.07
C SER A 318 -12.49 14.75 -25.70
N ALA A 319 -13.40 14.84 -26.66
CA ALA A 319 -14.80 14.48 -26.43
C ALA A 319 -14.88 13.04 -25.92
N SER A 320 -15.68 12.83 -24.87
CA SER A 320 -15.94 11.51 -24.27
C SER A 320 -17.18 10.83 -24.88
N SER A 321 -18.00 11.59 -25.61
CA SER A 321 -19.21 11.11 -26.27
C SER A 321 -18.96 10.84 -27.76
N PRO A 322 -19.60 9.81 -28.36
CA PRO A 322 -19.57 9.59 -29.79
C PRO A 322 -20.02 10.86 -30.54
N LEU A 323 -19.32 11.20 -31.62
CA LEU A 323 -19.71 12.31 -32.50
C LEU A 323 -20.88 11.95 -33.42
N ASP A 324 -21.23 10.66 -33.50
CA ASP A 324 -22.41 10.18 -34.23
C ASP A 324 -23.69 10.73 -33.58
N GLY A 325 -24.38 11.61 -34.30
CA GLY A 325 -25.65 12.22 -33.87
C GLY A 325 -25.57 13.68 -33.44
N MET A 326 -24.43 14.36 -33.60
CA MET A 326 -24.40 15.82 -33.41
C MET A 326 -25.09 16.54 -34.59
N PHE A 327 -26.04 17.42 -34.26
CA PHE A 327 -26.92 18.14 -35.19
C PHE A 327 -26.25 19.34 -35.91
N PHE A 328 -24.92 19.47 -35.85
CA PHE A 328 -24.18 20.63 -36.37
C PHE A 328 -23.32 20.25 -37.57
#